data_AF-A0A5S3QIQ6-F1
#
_entry.id   AF-A0A5S3QIQ6-F1
#
_cell.length_a   1.000
_cell.length_b   1.000
_cell.length_c   1.000
_cell.angle_alpha   90.00
_cell.angle_beta   90.00
_cell.angle_gamma   90.00
#
_symmetry.space_group_name_H-M   'P 1'
#
loop_
_entity.id
_entity.type
_entity.pdbx_description
1 polymer ?
#
loop_
_entity_poly.entity_id
_entity_poly.type
_entity_poly.pdbx_seq_one_letter_code
_entity_poly.pdbx_strand_id
1 'polypeptide(L)'
;MAINQFLTFVLPRKPIEEKYGGIPKQLEIKHAEWEKYWENYDMELNDEPEPEFEDAISTKWWKGIEINIVELRKDIDKIITRAEWNGGTSWKTEKAEFDHDLSIDFNDTENYIEDFRFRTDLTDSTLTFIKSILDLCNRKDWILMDDKGNLCEPIIQNLAELIKDSDADRFLRNPTEFFENIK
;
A
#
# COMPACT_ATOMS: atom_id res chain seq x y z
N MET A 1 6.60 -9.54 -7.08
CA MET A 1 6.58 -8.07 -7.28
C MET A 1 7.63 -7.74 -8.33
N ALA A 2 7.36 -6.80 -9.27
CA ALA A 2 8.41 -6.34 -10.16
C ALA A 2 9.44 -5.58 -9.33
N ILE A 3 10.72 -5.87 -9.52
CA ILE A 3 11.78 -5.46 -8.58
C ILE A 3 11.98 -3.93 -8.53
N ASN A 4 11.54 -3.19 -9.55
CA ASN A 4 11.57 -1.74 -9.63
C ASN A 4 10.33 -1.04 -9.01
N GLN A 5 9.37 -1.80 -8.47
CA GLN A 5 8.19 -1.24 -7.83
C GLN A 5 8.37 -1.08 -6.33
N PHE A 6 7.89 0.01 -5.76
CA PHE A 6 7.80 0.24 -4.32
C PHE A 6 6.36 0.11 -3.83
N LEU A 7 6.12 -0.75 -2.83
CA LEU A 7 4.82 -0.94 -2.20
C LEU A 7 4.58 0.14 -1.13
N THR A 8 3.39 0.74 -1.15
CA THR A 8 2.96 1.72 -0.15
C THR A 8 1.52 1.46 0.27
N PHE A 9 1.29 1.40 1.57
CA PHE A 9 -0.04 1.33 2.16
C PHE A 9 -0.55 2.74 2.46
N VAL A 10 -1.86 2.94 2.30
CA VAL A 10 -2.57 4.17 2.62
C VAL A 10 -3.41 3.90 3.87
N LEU A 11 -3.26 4.74 4.89
CA LEU A 11 -3.95 4.58 6.16
C LEU A 11 -4.72 5.85 6.55
N PRO A 12 -5.87 5.73 7.23
CA PRO A 12 -6.56 6.88 7.78
C PRO A 12 -5.79 7.42 8.99
N ARG A 13 -5.50 8.73 9.01
CA ARG A 13 -4.74 9.34 10.11
C ARG A 13 -5.41 9.16 11.47
N LYS A 14 -6.69 9.50 11.54
CA LYS A 14 -7.43 9.67 12.80
C LYS A 14 -7.38 8.44 13.73
N PRO A 15 -7.67 7.20 13.28
CA PRO A 15 -7.58 6.00 14.13
C PRO A 15 -6.18 5.74 14.71
N ILE A 16 -5.14 6.10 13.96
CA ILE A 16 -3.76 5.95 14.42
C ILE A 16 -3.48 6.97 15.52
N GLU A 17 -3.87 8.23 15.32
CA GLU A 17 -3.73 9.27 16.36
C GLU A 17 -4.52 8.94 17.62
N GLU A 18 -5.74 8.43 17.49
CA GLU A 18 -6.56 8.03 18.63
C GLU A 18 -5.94 6.87 19.42
N LYS A 19 -5.34 5.90 18.72
CA LYS A 19 -4.69 4.74 19.37
C LYS A 19 -3.38 5.09 20.07
N TYR A 20 -2.57 5.98 19.49
CA TYR A 20 -1.22 6.26 19.98
C TYR A 20 -1.03 7.64 20.62
N GLY A 21 -2.05 8.50 20.62
CA GLY A 21 -1.98 9.89 21.10
C GLY A 21 -1.23 10.83 20.15
N GLY A 22 -1.03 10.42 18.89
CA GLY A 22 -0.30 11.12 17.83
C GLY A 22 0.16 10.13 16.74
N ILE A 23 0.80 10.63 15.69
CA ILE A 23 1.35 9.77 14.63
C ILE A 23 2.74 9.26 15.03
N PRO A 24 2.92 7.94 15.27
CA PRO A 24 4.23 7.38 15.53
C PRO A 24 5.08 7.40 14.25
N LYS A 25 6.41 7.25 14.39
CA LYS A 25 7.30 7.14 13.23
C LYS A 25 7.17 5.80 12.50
N GLN A 26 6.79 4.76 13.24
CA GLN A 26 6.72 3.40 12.74
C GLN A 26 5.63 2.65 13.49
N LEU A 27 4.84 1.85 12.77
CA LEU A 27 3.92 0.86 13.32
C LEU A 27 4.61 -0.51 13.33
N GLU A 28 4.30 -1.33 14.33
CA GLU A 28 4.86 -2.68 14.42
C GLU A 28 4.30 -3.57 13.30
N ILE A 29 5.18 -4.28 12.60
CA ILE A 29 4.82 -5.39 11.70
C ILE A 29 5.44 -6.66 12.25
N LYS A 30 4.60 -7.67 12.51
CA LYS A 30 5.01 -8.93 13.13
C LYS A 30 5.41 -9.93 12.06
N HIS A 31 6.53 -9.68 11.37
CA HIS A 31 7.00 -10.51 10.26
C HIS A 31 7.07 -12.01 10.58
N ALA A 32 7.51 -12.38 11.79
CA ALA A 32 7.57 -13.78 12.21
C ALA A 32 6.19 -14.43 12.39
N GLU A 33 5.16 -13.66 12.73
CA GLU A 33 3.78 -14.17 12.83
C GLU A 33 3.14 -14.27 11.43
N TRP A 34 3.43 -13.33 10.55
CA TRP A 34 3.05 -13.43 9.14
C TRP A 34 3.69 -14.61 8.43
N GLU A 35 4.98 -14.89 8.67
CA GLU A 35 5.65 -16.06 8.11
C GLU A 35 4.94 -17.36 8.53
N LYS A 36 4.65 -17.53 9.83
CA LYS A 36 3.88 -18.67 10.33
C LYS A 36 2.47 -18.72 9.74
N TYR A 37 1.81 -17.58 9.59
CA TYR A 37 0.47 -17.51 9.01
C TYR A 37 0.47 -18.08 7.58
N TRP A 38 1.42 -17.62 6.74
CA TRP A 38 1.52 -18.08 5.35
C TRP A 38 2.01 -19.52 5.21
N GLU A 39 2.87 -20.01 6.12
CA GLU A 39 3.29 -21.43 6.15
C GLU A 39 2.11 -22.38 6.43
N ASN A 40 1.11 -21.92 7.18
CA ASN A 40 -0.07 -22.70 7.55
C ASN A 40 -1.29 -22.42 6.65
N TYR A 41 -1.17 -21.50 5.69
CA TYR A 41 -2.27 -21.15 4.79
C TYR A 41 -2.47 -22.25 3.74
N ASP A 42 -3.61 -22.93 3.82
CA ASP A 42 -4.01 -23.92 2.83
C ASP A 42 -4.71 -23.24 1.64
N MET A 43 -3.93 -23.00 0.58
CA MET A 43 -4.42 -22.41 -0.67
C MET A 43 -5.54 -23.22 -1.34
N GLU A 44 -5.71 -24.52 -1.01
CA GLU A 44 -6.76 -25.35 -1.61
C GLU A 44 -8.15 -25.06 -1.03
N LEU A 45 -8.22 -24.51 0.19
CA LEU A 45 -9.48 -24.21 0.87
C LEU A 45 -10.09 -22.87 0.45
N ASN A 46 -9.30 -21.98 -0.18
CA ASN A 46 -9.71 -20.65 -0.66
C ASN A 46 -10.50 -19.85 0.40
N ASP A 47 -10.13 -20.04 1.67
CA ASP A 47 -10.66 -19.36 2.84
C ASP A 47 -9.44 -18.81 3.57
N GLU A 48 -9.14 -17.53 3.35
CA GLU A 48 -8.01 -16.82 3.97
C GLU A 48 -8.43 -16.42 5.39
N PRO A 49 -8.04 -17.19 6.42
CA PRO A 49 -8.55 -16.95 7.76
C PRO A 49 -8.02 -15.61 8.27
N GLU A 50 -8.80 -14.87 9.04
CA GLU A 50 -8.28 -13.67 9.70
C GLU A 50 -7.10 -14.02 10.63
N PRO A 51 -5.99 -13.28 10.59
CA PRO A 51 -4.84 -13.55 11.44
C PRO A 51 -5.20 -13.42 12.92
N GLU A 52 -4.72 -14.34 13.76
CA GLU A 52 -4.97 -14.36 15.21
C GLU A 52 -4.10 -13.34 15.99
N PHE A 53 -3.35 -12.49 15.28
CA PHE A 53 -2.48 -11.47 15.86
C PHE A 53 -2.79 -10.10 15.27
N GLU A 54 -2.59 -9.07 16.08
CA GLU A 54 -2.77 -7.67 15.69
C GLU A 54 -1.41 -7.00 15.43
N ASP A 55 -1.25 -6.39 14.26
CA ASP A 55 -0.13 -5.53 13.88
C ASP A 55 -0.60 -4.43 12.90
N ALA A 56 0.33 -3.67 12.30
CA ALA A 56 -0.02 -2.58 11.39
C ALA A 56 -0.84 -3.00 10.18
N ILE A 57 -0.67 -4.24 9.70
CA ILE A 57 -1.33 -4.78 8.50
C ILE A 57 -2.66 -5.44 8.88
N SER A 58 -2.70 -6.22 9.97
CA SER A 58 -3.93 -6.91 10.37
C SER A 58 -4.95 -6.02 11.09
N THR A 59 -4.53 -4.85 11.60
CA THR A 59 -5.45 -3.88 12.21
C THR A 59 -6.40 -3.29 11.16
N LYS A 60 -7.72 -3.39 11.39
CA LYS A 60 -8.76 -2.81 10.52
C LYS A 60 -8.88 -1.29 10.70
N TRP A 61 -7.86 -0.54 10.28
CA TRP A 61 -7.75 0.92 10.52
C TRP A 61 -8.92 1.74 9.98
N TRP A 62 -9.50 1.33 8.85
CA TRP A 62 -10.61 2.06 8.24
C TRP A 62 -11.97 1.75 8.86
N LYS A 63 -12.06 0.82 9.80
CA LYS A 63 -13.32 0.45 10.43
C LYS A 63 -13.91 1.66 11.18
N GLY A 64 -15.15 2.01 10.83
CA GLY A 64 -15.83 3.18 11.39
C GLY A 64 -15.45 4.52 10.73
N ILE A 65 -14.60 4.53 9.70
CA ILE A 65 -14.31 5.73 8.90
C ILE A 65 -15.38 5.85 7.81
N GLU A 66 -16.09 6.98 7.81
CA GLU A 66 -17.09 7.26 6.79
C GLU A 66 -16.41 7.59 5.45
N ILE A 67 -16.52 6.68 4.48
CA ILE A 67 -15.96 6.83 3.14
C ILE A 67 -17.05 6.58 2.10
N ASN A 68 -17.22 7.53 1.20
CA ASN A 68 -18.01 7.32 0.00
C ASN A 68 -17.20 6.51 -1.03
N ILE A 69 -17.33 5.19 -0.99
CA ILE A 69 -16.60 4.25 -1.86
C ILE A 69 -16.83 4.55 -3.34
N VAL A 70 -18.05 4.93 -3.73
CA VAL A 70 -18.38 5.25 -5.12
C VAL A 70 -17.62 6.49 -5.59
N GLU A 71 -17.52 7.51 -4.75
CA GLU A 71 -16.74 8.71 -5.05
C GLU A 71 -15.24 8.43 -5.05
N LEU A 72 -14.75 7.65 -4.09
CA LEU A 72 -13.34 7.24 -4.04
C LEU A 72 -12.91 6.51 -5.31
N ARG A 73 -13.72 5.54 -5.77
CA ARG A 73 -13.48 4.83 -7.05
C ARG A 73 -13.40 5.81 -8.22
N LYS A 74 -14.30 6.79 -8.30
CA LYS A 74 -14.29 7.82 -9.35
C LYS A 74 -13.06 8.73 -9.29
N ASP A 75 -12.57 9.03 -8.09
CA ASP A 75 -11.34 9.81 -7.93
C ASP A 75 -10.11 9.02 -8.36
N ILE A 76 -10.06 7.72 -8.07
CA ILE A 76 -8.96 6.84 -8.52
C ILE A 76 -9.02 6.58 -10.03
N ASP A 77 -10.22 6.44 -10.61
CA ASP A 77 -10.41 6.30 -12.06
C ASP A 77 -9.84 7.49 -12.87
N LYS A 78 -9.62 8.65 -12.23
CA LYS A 78 -8.96 9.82 -12.85
C LYS A 78 -7.43 9.72 -12.79
N ILE A 79 -6.89 8.91 -11.89
CA ILE A 79 -5.45 8.77 -11.61
C ILE A 79 -4.87 7.62 -12.44
N ILE A 80 -5.55 6.48 -12.45
CA ILE A 80 -5.07 5.24 -13.04
C ILE A 80 -6.27 4.44 -13.61
N THR A 81 -6.03 3.68 -14.67
CA THR A 81 -7.06 2.85 -15.32
C THR A 81 -7.39 1.60 -14.49
N ARG A 82 -8.61 1.07 -14.62
CA ARG A 82 -8.99 -0.17 -13.94
C ARG A 82 -8.27 -1.39 -14.53
N ALA A 83 -7.90 -2.34 -13.68
CA ALA A 83 -7.36 -3.63 -14.12
C ALA A 83 -8.45 -4.47 -14.80
N GLU A 84 -8.09 -5.22 -15.85
CA GLU A 84 -9.06 -6.00 -16.62
C GLU A 84 -9.51 -7.29 -15.90
N TRP A 85 -8.79 -7.72 -14.85
CA TRP A 85 -8.89 -9.08 -14.28
C TRP A 85 -9.62 -9.23 -12.93
N ASN A 86 -10.10 -8.16 -12.27
CA ASN A 86 -10.64 -8.31 -10.90
C ASN A 86 -11.91 -7.51 -10.53
N GLY A 87 -12.88 -7.36 -11.45
CA GLY A 87 -14.21 -6.87 -11.05
C GLY A 87 -14.25 -5.41 -10.53
N GLY A 88 -13.15 -4.66 -10.62
CA GLY A 88 -13.10 -3.21 -10.39
C GLY A 88 -12.62 -2.75 -9.02
N THR A 89 -11.90 -3.59 -8.28
CA THR A 89 -11.23 -3.23 -7.01
C THR A 89 -9.72 -3.00 -7.14
N SER A 90 -9.13 -3.29 -8.31
CA SER A 90 -7.78 -2.86 -8.63
C SER A 90 -7.71 -2.00 -9.89
N TRP A 91 -6.66 -1.20 -9.92
CA TRP A 91 -6.27 -0.32 -10.99
C TRP A 91 -4.83 -0.64 -11.38
N LYS A 92 -4.56 -0.53 -12.68
CA LYS A 92 -3.26 -0.81 -13.26
C LYS A 92 -3.08 0.01 -14.53
N THR A 93 -1.85 0.44 -14.79
CA THR A 93 -1.47 1.10 -16.04
C THR A 93 -1.34 0.07 -17.18
N GLU A 94 -2.44 -0.57 -17.55
CA GLU A 94 -2.49 -1.50 -18.68
C GLU A 94 -2.06 -0.78 -19.96
N LYS A 95 -0.99 -1.27 -20.61
CA LYS A 95 -0.42 -0.73 -21.87
C LYS A 95 0.34 0.61 -21.73
N ALA A 96 0.79 0.99 -20.53
CA ALA A 96 1.65 2.15 -20.34
C ALA A 96 3.16 1.82 -20.36
N GLU A 97 3.98 2.87 -20.43
CA GLU A 97 5.45 2.78 -20.31
C GLU A 97 5.91 2.35 -18.91
N PHE A 98 5.11 2.67 -17.87
CA PHE A 98 5.42 2.41 -16.47
C PHE A 98 4.41 1.46 -15.85
N ASP A 99 4.87 0.61 -14.94
CA ASP A 99 4.06 -0.43 -14.29
C ASP A 99 3.58 0.03 -12.89
N HIS A 100 2.55 0.86 -12.85
CA HIS A 100 1.89 1.25 -11.59
C HIS A 100 0.66 0.39 -11.36
N ASP A 101 0.35 0.12 -10.11
CA ASP A 101 -0.92 -0.49 -9.73
C ASP A 101 -1.39 -0.02 -8.36
N LEU A 102 -2.69 -0.17 -8.12
CA LEU A 102 -3.37 0.23 -6.90
C LEU A 102 -4.47 -0.80 -6.63
N SER A 103 -4.61 -1.21 -5.37
CA SER A 103 -5.69 -2.09 -4.94
C SER A 103 -6.41 -1.50 -3.74
N ILE A 104 -7.73 -1.67 -3.71
CA ILE A 104 -8.54 -1.43 -2.53
C ILE A 104 -9.43 -2.63 -2.30
N ASP A 105 -9.23 -3.29 -1.17
CA ASP A 105 -10.06 -4.39 -0.72
C ASP A 105 -11.17 -3.82 0.17
N PHE A 106 -12.42 -4.22 -0.07
CA PHE A 106 -13.59 -3.66 0.60
C PHE A 106 -14.31 -4.76 1.36
N ASN A 107 -14.68 -4.46 2.61
CA ASN A 107 -15.67 -5.24 3.32
C ASN A 107 -17.07 -4.75 2.90
N ASP A 108 -17.70 -5.43 1.95
CA ASP A 108 -19.03 -5.03 1.46
C ASP A 108 -20.13 -5.20 2.52
N THR A 109 -19.94 -6.09 3.50
CA THR A 109 -20.94 -6.38 4.56
C THR A 109 -21.00 -5.26 5.60
N GLU A 110 -19.83 -4.79 6.03
CA GLU A 110 -19.69 -3.75 7.07
C GLU A 110 -19.36 -2.37 6.48
N ASN A 111 -19.22 -2.27 5.15
CA ASN A 111 -19.02 -1.04 4.38
C ASN A 111 -17.79 -0.23 4.83
N TYR A 112 -16.62 -0.86 4.84
CA TYR A 112 -15.34 -0.20 5.11
C TYR A 112 -14.23 -0.75 4.20
N ILE A 113 -13.09 -0.05 4.16
CA ILE A 113 -11.89 -0.47 3.42
C ILE A 113 -11.10 -1.47 4.26
N GLU A 114 -10.85 -2.67 3.79
CA GLU A 114 -10.00 -3.62 4.50
C GLU A 114 -8.52 -3.32 4.28
N ASP A 115 -8.16 -3.03 3.04
CA ASP A 115 -6.80 -2.71 2.63
C ASP A 115 -6.82 -1.66 1.52
N PHE A 116 -5.85 -0.74 1.55
CA PHE A 116 -5.62 0.22 0.49
C PHE A 116 -4.12 0.38 0.30
N ARG A 117 -3.62 -0.09 -0.85
CA ARG A 117 -2.21 -0.02 -1.20
C ARG A 117 -2.01 0.30 -2.67
N PHE A 118 -0.85 0.82 -2.98
CA PHE A 118 -0.39 1.01 -4.36
C PHE A 118 1.07 0.62 -4.51
N ARG A 119 1.45 0.30 -5.74
CA ARG A 119 2.83 0.08 -6.16
C ARG A 119 3.21 1.14 -7.18
N THR A 120 4.30 1.84 -6.90
CA THR A 120 4.87 2.83 -7.81
C THR A 120 6.06 2.25 -8.54
N ASP A 121 6.04 2.26 -9.87
CA ASP A 121 7.22 2.06 -10.70
C ASP A 121 8.19 3.23 -10.52
N LEU A 122 9.33 2.96 -9.89
CA LEU A 122 10.34 3.98 -9.61
C LEU A 122 11.09 4.45 -10.86
N THR A 123 10.87 3.83 -12.02
CA THR A 123 11.39 4.29 -13.32
C THR A 123 10.53 5.36 -13.97
N ASP A 124 9.33 5.64 -13.43
CA ASP A 124 8.44 6.71 -13.93
C ASP A 124 9.02 8.10 -13.67
N SER A 125 9.71 8.64 -14.67
CA SER A 125 10.27 9.98 -14.65
C SER A 125 9.23 11.11 -14.70
N THR A 126 7.97 10.83 -15.07
CA THR A 126 6.91 11.84 -15.16
C THR A 126 6.37 12.20 -13.77
N LEU A 127 6.41 11.23 -12.85
CA LEU A 127 5.84 11.31 -11.50
C LEU A 127 4.33 11.61 -11.49
N THR A 128 3.63 11.39 -12.61
CA THR A 128 2.22 11.77 -12.74
C THR A 128 1.34 10.96 -11.81
N PHE A 129 1.55 9.65 -11.77
CA PHE A 129 0.83 8.74 -10.87
C PHE A 129 1.07 9.12 -9.41
N ILE A 130 2.34 9.22 -9.01
CA ILE A 130 2.68 9.46 -7.61
C ILE A 130 2.21 10.83 -7.12
N LYS A 131 2.35 11.90 -7.91
CA LYS A 131 1.84 13.22 -7.52
C LYS A 131 0.33 13.22 -7.33
N SER A 132 -0.39 12.50 -8.19
CA SER A 132 -1.85 12.44 -8.14
C SER A 132 -2.36 11.65 -6.94
N ILE A 133 -1.73 10.52 -6.59
CA ILE A 133 -2.13 9.75 -5.41
C ILE A 133 -1.76 10.45 -4.10
N LEU A 134 -0.62 11.14 -4.07
CA LEU A 134 -0.23 11.97 -2.92
C LEU A 134 -1.20 13.14 -2.70
N ASP A 135 -1.66 13.79 -3.77
CA ASP A 135 -2.71 14.83 -3.68
C ASP A 135 -4.01 14.24 -3.10
N LEU A 136 -4.46 13.09 -3.59
CA LEU A 136 -5.66 12.41 -3.05
C LEU A 136 -5.52 12.15 -1.55
N CYS A 137 -4.39 11.59 -1.12
CA CYS A 137 -4.13 11.30 0.30
C CYS A 137 -4.14 12.57 1.15
N ASN A 138 -3.47 13.64 0.69
CA ASN A 138 -3.48 14.93 1.39
C ASN A 138 -4.89 15.52 1.52
N ARG A 139 -5.69 15.50 0.44
CA ARG A 139 -7.08 16.04 0.46
C ARG A 139 -8.00 15.27 1.41
N LYS A 140 -7.68 14.01 1.71
CA LYS A 140 -8.50 13.12 2.55
C LYS A 140 -7.93 12.90 3.95
N ASP A 141 -6.82 13.58 4.29
CA ASP A 141 -6.11 13.44 5.56
C ASP A 141 -5.67 12.00 5.86
N TRP A 142 -5.04 11.37 4.87
CA TRP A 142 -4.46 10.04 4.97
C TRP A 142 -2.94 10.11 5.09
N ILE A 143 -2.34 9.05 5.62
CA ILE A 143 -0.88 8.89 5.74
C ILE A 143 -0.42 7.66 4.97
N LEU A 144 0.89 7.59 4.73
CA LEU A 144 1.51 6.50 3.99
C LEU A 144 2.33 5.62 4.94
N MET A 145 2.42 4.34 4.60
CA MET A 145 3.25 3.37 5.30
C MET A 145 3.99 2.47 4.31
N ASP A 146 5.26 2.14 4.59
CA ASP A 146 6.00 1.11 3.84
C ASP A 146 5.75 -0.30 4.40
N ASP A 147 6.36 -1.32 3.78
CA ASP A 147 6.27 -2.73 4.20
C ASP A 147 7.01 -3.06 5.50
N LYS A 148 7.71 -2.09 6.09
CA LYS A 148 8.38 -2.17 7.40
C LYS A 148 7.63 -1.36 8.47
N GLY A 149 6.48 -0.79 8.13
CA GLY A 149 5.64 -0.03 9.04
C GLY A 149 6.06 1.42 9.23
N ASN A 150 7.06 1.91 8.51
CA ASN A 150 7.51 3.31 8.63
C ASN A 150 6.44 4.24 8.05
N LEU A 151 6.05 5.24 8.82
CA LEU A 151 4.99 6.18 8.46
C LEU A 151 5.56 7.48 7.90
N CYS A 152 4.88 8.04 6.89
CA CYS A 152 5.19 9.35 6.39
C CYS A 152 3.95 10.13 5.91
N GLU A 153 4.08 11.45 5.91
CA GLU A 153 3.09 12.34 5.29
C GLU A 153 3.06 12.14 3.76
N PRO A 154 1.94 12.40 3.06
CA PRO A 154 1.81 12.23 1.61
C PRO A 154 2.52 13.34 0.81
N ILE A 155 3.81 13.51 1.06
CA ILE A 155 4.67 14.52 0.45
C ILE A 155 5.82 13.78 -0.23
N ILE A 156 6.14 14.19 -1.46
CA ILE A 156 7.11 13.46 -2.30
C ILE A 156 8.48 13.30 -1.64
N GLN A 157 8.95 14.32 -0.90
CA GLN A 157 10.21 14.25 -0.16
C GLN A 157 10.18 13.19 0.94
N ASN A 158 9.06 13.08 1.65
CA ASN A 158 8.92 12.11 2.75
C ASN A 158 8.81 10.69 2.22
N LEU A 159 8.06 10.49 1.13
CA LEU A 159 7.99 9.19 0.47
C LEU A 159 9.35 8.78 -0.11
N ALA A 160 10.13 9.71 -0.66
CA ALA A 160 11.47 9.43 -1.15
C ALA A 160 12.41 8.89 -0.04
N GLU A 161 12.26 9.38 1.20
CA GLU A 161 13.00 8.83 2.34
C GLU A 161 12.57 7.40 2.71
N LEU A 162 11.29 7.02 2.50
CA LEU A 162 10.85 5.63 2.67
C LEU A 162 11.38 4.72 1.56
N ILE A 163 11.41 5.22 0.32
CA ILE A 163 11.92 4.49 -0.84
C ILE A 163 13.42 4.26 -0.74
N LYS A 164 14.14 5.21 -0.13
CA LYS A 164 15.60 5.12 0.02
C LYS A 164 16.00 3.84 0.74
N ASP A 165 16.95 3.12 0.16
CA ASP A 165 17.45 1.84 0.66
C ASP A 165 16.41 0.70 0.71
N SER A 166 15.23 0.90 0.11
CA SER A 166 14.30 -0.18 -0.24
C SER A 166 14.91 -1.12 -1.28
N ASP A 167 14.35 -2.31 -1.42
CA ASP A 167 14.82 -3.29 -2.40
C ASP A 167 14.80 -2.73 -3.83
N ALA A 168 13.75 -1.97 -4.16
CA ALA A 168 13.60 -1.35 -5.46
C ALA A 168 14.65 -0.25 -5.73
N ASP A 169 14.91 0.61 -4.74
CA ASP A 169 15.98 1.63 -4.85
C ASP A 169 17.37 0.98 -4.99
N ARG A 170 17.67 -0.02 -4.15
CA ARG A 170 18.95 -0.74 -4.22
C ARG A 170 19.14 -1.42 -5.58
N PHE A 171 18.11 -2.08 -6.08
CA PHE A 171 18.14 -2.69 -7.41
C PHE A 171 18.38 -1.66 -8.51
N LEU A 172 17.68 -0.52 -8.49
CA LEU A 172 17.84 0.52 -9.51
C LEU A 172 19.21 1.22 -9.46
N ARG A 173 19.80 1.36 -8.26
CA ARG A 173 21.14 1.94 -8.10
C ARG A 173 22.25 1.03 -8.62
N ASN A 174 22.21 -0.26 -8.26
CA ASN A 174 23.22 -1.23 -8.66
C ASN A 174 22.65 -2.66 -8.68
N PRO A 175 22.12 -3.12 -9.83
CA PRO A 175 21.53 -4.45 -9.94
C PRO A 175 22.51 -5.58 -9.60
N THR A 176 23.78 -5.45 -9.98
CA THR A 176 24.81 -6.48 -9.71
C THR A 176 25.04 -6.63 -8.21
N GLU A 177 25.29 -5.53 -7.52
CA GLU A 177 25.47 -5.54 -6.06
C GLU A 177 24.21 -5.98 -5.32
N PHE A 178 23.02 -5.62 -5.83
CA PHE A 178 21.76 -6.09 -5.29
C PHE A 178 21.69 -7.62 -5.29
N PHE A 179 21.94 -8.27 -6.44
CA PHE A 179 21.90 -9.73 -6.55
C PHE A 179 23.01 -10.43 -5.76
N GLU A 180 24.19 -9.82 -5.63
CA GLU A 180 25.29 -10.37 -4.81
C GLU A 180 24.96 -10.35 -3.30
N ASN A 181 24.06 -9.46 -2.86
CA ASN A 181 23.69 -9.27 -1.46
C ASN A 181 22.26 -9.70 -1.13
N ILE A 182 21.53 -10.31 -2.08
CA ILE A 182 20.26 -10.97 -1.77
C ILE A 182 20.56 -12.08 -0.75
N LYS A 183 19.88 -12.02 0.40
CA LYS A 183 19.92 -13.05 1.43
C LYS A 183 18.74 -13.99 1.27
#